data_AF-A0A4V3DBD5-F1
#
_entry.id   AF-A0A4V3DBD5-F1
#
_cell.length_a   1.000
_cell.length_b   1.000
_cell.length_c   1.000
_cell.angle_alpha   90.00
_cell.angle_beta   90.00
_cell.angle_gamma   90.00
#
_symmetry.space_group_name_H-M   'P 1'
#
loop_
_entity.id
_entity.type
_entity.pdbx_description
1 polymer ?
#
loop_
_entity_poly.entity_id
_entity_poly.type
_entity_poly.pdbx_seq_one_letter_code
_entity_poly.pdbx_strand_id
1 'polypeptide(L)' 'MNRRTKKLLGIPLIVLILILYSWLGVFIYELGFMTLPNWAQVIYFAVAGFGWFFPAAWAIKWMSAPGPGENEDPYADL' A
#
# COMPACT_ATOMS: atom_id res chain seq x y z
N MET A 1 -2.56 18.99 11.17
CA MET A 1 -3.75 18.51 10.40
C MET A 1 -4.58 17.61 11.31
N ASN A 2 -5.87 17.89 11.46
CA ASN A 2 -6.75 17.30 12.47
C ASN A 2 -6.91 15.77 12.27
N ARG A 3 -6.78 14.94 13.33
CA ARG A 3 -6.78 13.46 13.24
C ARG A 3 -8.01 12.88 12.51
N ARG A 4 -9.13 13.62 12.49
CA ARG A 4 -10.38 13.22 11.82
C ARG A 4 -10.24 13.19 10.29
N THR A 5 -9.48 14.10 9.69
CA THR A 5 -9.24 14.14 8.24
C THR A 5 -8.32 13.00 7.79
N LYS A 6 -7.33 12.62 8.62
CA LYS A 6 -6.46 11.46 8.34
C LYS A 6 -7.23 10.13 8.30
N LYS A 7 -8.22 9.95 9.20
CA LYS A 7 -9.09 8.76 9.18
C LYS A 7 -10.00 8.68 7.95
N LEU A 8 -10.51 9.82 7.47
CA LEU A 8 -11.38 9.87 6.28
C LEU A 8 -10.60 9.66 4.98
N LEU A 9 -9.34 10.12 4.90
CA LEU A 9 -8.49 9.89 3.73
C LEU A 9 -7.81 8.51 3.71
N GLY A 10 -7.74 7.80 4.84
CA GLY A 10 -7.06 6.50 4.91
C GLY A 10 -7.70 5.43 4.02
N ILE A 11 -9.04 5.37 3.99
CA ILE A 11 -9.79 4.41 3.17
C ILE A 11 -9.56 4.63 1.66
N PRO A 12 -9.81 5.82 1.09
CA PRO A 12 -9.58 6.03 -0.34
C PRO A 12 -8.11 5.87 -0.74
N LEU A 13 -7.15 6.16 0.14
CA LEU A 13 -5.73 5.94 -0.14
C LEU A 13 -5.39 4.46 -0.29
N ILE A 14 -5.89 3.60 0.61
CA ILE A 14 -5.70 2.13 0.49
C ILE A 14 -6.31 1.64 -0.81
N VAL A 15 -7.52 2.09 -1.14
CA VAL A 15 -8.21 1.69 -2.38
C VAL A 15 -7.40 2.12 -3.61
N LEU A 16 -6.88 3.35 -3.63
CA LEU A 16 -6.06 3.85 -4.73
C LEU A 16 -4.78 3.02 -4.92
N ILE A 17 -4.09 2.69 -3.83
CA ILE A 17 -2.89 1.83 -3.84
C ILE A 17 -3.24 0.44 -4.39
N LEU A 18 -4.38 -0.11 -3.99
CA LEU A 18 -4.82 -1.43 -4.42
C LEU A 18 -5.14 -1.45 -5.91
N ILE A 19 -5.79 -0.39 -6.42
CA ILE A 19 -6.05 -0.19 -7.85
C ILE A 19 -4.74 -0.08 -8.63
N LEU A 20 -3.82 0.79 -8.20
CA LEU A 20 -2.51 0.97 -8.84
C LEU A 20 -1.69 -0.32 -8.86
N TYR A 21 -1.70 -1.07 -7.76
CA TYR A 21 -0.97 -2.34 -7.66
C TYR A 21 -1.54 -3.39 -8.61
N SER A 22 -2.87 -3.53 -8.62
CA SER A 22 -3.55 -4.49 -9.50
C SER A 22 -3.34 -4.13 -10.96
N TRP A 23 -3.40 -2.84 -11.29
CA TRP A 23 -3.14 -2.35 -12.64
C TRP A 23 -1.70 -2.62 -13.07
N LEU A 24 -0.71 -2.35 -12.21
CA LEU A 24 0.70 -2.68 -12.47
C LEU A 24 0.90 -4.19 -12.68
N GLY A 25 0.25 -5.03 -11.88
CA GLY A 25 0.32 -6.48 -12.02
C GLY A 25 -0.18 -6.94 -13.39
N VAL A 26 -1.33 -6.44 -13.83
CA VAL A 26 -1.88 -6.77 -15.16
C VAL A 26 -0.98 -6.22 -16.26
N PHE A 27 -0.49 -4.98 -16.12
CA PHE A 27 0.36 -4.33 -17.12
C PHE A 27 1.69 -5.08 -17.33
N ILE A 28 2.35 -5.49 -16.24
CA ILE A 28 3.59 -6.28 -16.31
C ILE A 28 3.32 -7.67 -16.89
N TYR A 29 2.19 -8.30 -16.51
CA TYR A 29 1.78 -9.58 -17.06
C TYR A 29 1.59 -9.52 -18.58
N GLU A 30 0.89 -8.51 -19.07
CA GLU A 30 0.59 -8.33 -20.49
C GLU A 30 1.86 -8.02 -21.31
N LEU A 31 2.79 -7.24 -20.77
CA LEU A 31 4.04 -6.87 -21.46
C LEU A 31 5.04 -8.03 -21.58
N GLY A 32 5.10 -8.94 -20.61
CA GLY A 32 6.21 -9.90 -20.52
C GLY A 32 5.82 -11.37 -20.39
N PHE A 33 4.64 -11.66 -19.83
CA PHE A 33 4.26 -13.02 -19.41
C PHE A 33 3.19 -13.67 -20.28
N MET A 34 2.64 -12.94 -21.24
CA MET A 34 1.62 -13.49 -22.15
C MET A 34 2.18 -14.56 -23.10
N THR A 35 3.46 -14.46 -23.47
CA THR A 35 4.14 -15.40 -24.39
C THR A 35 4.90 -16.52 -23.66
N LEU A 36 4.96 -16.46 -22.33
CA LEU A 36 5.65 -17.44 -21.50
C LEU A 36 4.76 -18.66 -21.21
N PRO A 37 5.37 -19.83 -20.92
CA PRO A 37 4.63 -21.04 -20.61
C PRO A 37 3.79 -20.88 -19.33
N ASN A 38 2.66 -21.60 -19.26
CA ASN A 38 1.67 -21.50 -18.17
C ASN A 38 2.28 -21.58 -16.75
N TRP A 39 3.37 -22.33 -16.57
CA TRP A 39 4.01 -22.46 -15.26
C TRP A 39 4.69 -21.16 -14.80
N ALA A 40 5.24 -20.37 -15.72
CA ALA A 40 5.81 -19.06 -15.42
C ALA A 40 4.72 -18.04 -15.04
N GLN A 41 3.52 -18.16 -15.63
CA GLN A 41 2.37 -17.33 -15.26
C GLN A 41 1.93 -17.61 -13.81
N VAL A 42 1.88 -18.89 -13.40
CA VAL A 42 1.56 -19.27 -12.02
C VAL A 42 2.57 -18.70 -11.03
N ILE A 43 3.87 -18.81 -11.33
CA ILE A 43 4.93 -18.26 -10.47
C ILE A 43 4.81 -16.74 -10.38
N TYR A 44 4.54 -16.07 -11.51
CA TYR A 44 4.33 -14.62 -11.53
C TYR A 44 3.17 -14.21 -10.62
N PHE A 45 2.00 -14.85 -10.74
CA PHE A 45 0.86 -14.54 -9.89
C PHE A 45 1.11 -14.87 -8.41
N ALA A 46 1.88 -15.91 -8.10
CA ALA A 46 2.28 -16.20 -6.74
C ALA A 46 3.14 -15.06 -6.17
N VAL A 47 4.18 -14.64 -6.89
CA VAL A 47 5.08 -13.55 -6.46
C VAL A 47 4.37 -12.21 -6.41
N ALA A 48 3.48 -11.90 -7.37
CA ALA A 48 2.65 -10.71 -7.35
C ALA A 48 1.66 -10.73 -6.18
N GLY A 49 1.08 -11.89 -5.85
CA GLY A 49 0.24 -12.03 -4.66
C GLY A 49 1.02 -11.77 -3.36
N PHE A 50 2.21 -12.34 -3.23
CA PHE A 50 3.07 -12.12 -2.05
C PHE A 50 3.67 -10.70 -1.99
N GLY A 51 4.00 -10.12 -3.14
CA GLY A 51 4.59 -8.79 -3.27
C GLY A 51 3.66 -7.66 -2.85
N TRP A 52 2.35 -7.91 -2.80
CA TRP A 52 1.35 -6.94 -2.34
C TRP A 52 1.57 -6.49 -0.88
N PHE A 53 2.34 -7.26 -0.10
CA PHE A 53 2.65 -6.92 1.29
C PHE A 53 3.34 -5.55 1.43
N PHE A 54 4.17 -5.15 0.45
CA PHE A 54 4.83 -3.84 0.44
C PHE A 54 3.84 -2.67 0.36
N PRO A 55 2.94 -2.61 -0.64
CA PRO A 55 1.93 -1.55 -0.72
C PRO A 55 1.00 -1.55 0.50
N ALA A 56 0.64 -2.72 1.04
CA ALA A 56 -0.15 -2.83 2.26
C ALA A 56 0.58 -2.19 3.47
N ALA A 57 1.84 -2.54 3.68
CA ALA A 57 2.66 -2.00 4.77
C ALA A 57 2.87 -0.49 4.64
N TRP A 58 3.06 0.01 3.41
CA TRP A 58 3.19 1.45 3.16
C TRP A 58 1.89 2.21 3.50
N ALA A 59 0.74 1.68 3.10
CA ALA A 59 -0.56 2.26 3.43
C ALA A 59 -0.81 2.30 4.94
N ILE A 60 -0.52 1.19 5.65
CA ILE A 60 -0.67 1.09 7.10
C ILE A 60 0.27 2.06 7.81
N LYS A 61 1.55 2.13 7.42
CA LYS A 61 2.51 3.10 7.98
C LYS A 61 2.02 4.54 7.83
N TRP A 62 1.42 4.86 6.70
CA TRP A 62 0.87 6.19 6.45
C TRP A 62 -0.35 6.49 7.34
N MET A 63 -1.22 5.50 7.56
CA MET A 63 -2.35 5.62 8.49
C MET A 63 -1.93 5.72 9.95
N SER A 64 -0.90 4.97 10.35
CA SER A 64 -0.34 4.97 11.70
C SER A 64 0.60 6.14 11.97
N ALA A 65 0.94 6.96 10.95
CA ALA A 65 1.84 8.09 11.12
C ALA A 65 1.20 9.16 12.04
N PRO A 66 1.82 9.46 13.20
CA PRO A 66 1.26 10.38 14.19
C PRO A 66 1.01 11.78 13.60
N GLY A 67 0.02 12.48 14.16
CA GLY A 67 -0.25 13.86 13.80
C GLY A 67 0.90 14.78 14.23
N PRO A 68 1.20 15.88 13.49
CA PRO A 68 2.08 16.92 14.04
C PRO A 68 1.50 17.42 15.37
N GLY A 69 2.26 17.33 16.47
CA GLY A 69 1.87 17.77 17.82
C GLY A 69 1.53 16.64 18.84
N GLU A 70 1.65 15.37 18.47
CA GLU A 70 1.43 14.24 19.42
C GLU A 70 2.66 13.91 20.28
N ASN A 71 3.82 14.48 19.94
CA ASN A 71 5.10 14.24 20.61
C ASN A 71 5.45 15.33 21.63
N GLU A 72 4.53 16.27 21.86
CA GLU A 72 4.63 17.23 22.95
C GLU A 72 4.23 16.45 24.20
N ASP A 73 5.23 15.95 24.93
CA ASP A 73 5.03 15.36 26.25
C ASP A 73 4.30 16.40 27.11
N PRO A 74 3.06 16.13 27.58
CA PRO A 74 2.31 17.06 28.44
C PRO A 74 3.03 17.40 29.75
N TYR A 75 4.15 16.73 30.03
CA TYR A 75 4.99 16.90 31.20
C TYR A 75 6.40 17.43 30.88
N ALA A 76 6.69 17.85 29.65
CA ALA A 76 7.99 18.43 29.27
C ALA A 76 8.34 19.72 30.06
N ASP A 77 7.33 20.36 30.64
CA ASP A 77 7.42 21.67 31.28
C ASP A 77 7.36 21.59 32.83
N LEU A 78 7.33 20.38 33.41
CA LEU A 78 7.32 20.14 34.87
C LEU A 78 8.72 19.78 35.39
#